data_AF-A0A511YTW7-F1
#
_entry.id   AF-A0A511YTW7-F1
#
_cell.length_a   1.000
_cell.length_b   1.000
_cell.length_c   1.000
_cell.angle_alpha   90.00
_cell.angle_beta   90.00
_cell.angle_gamma   90.00
#
_symmetry.space_group_name_H-M   'P 1'
#
loop_
_entity.id
_entity.type
_entity.pdbx_description
1 polymer ?
#
loop_
_entity_poly.entity_id
_entity_poly.type
_entity_poly.pdbx_seq_one_letter_code
_entity_poly.pdbx_strand_id
1 'polypeptide(L)'
;MRSRLSLALAASLLLVPLTAAGAAAVTLHTPHLNTAVDCDGQVLWHFVHNQVAPGNATAGTLTATFDGAGAVVVDASSVLNRVRHYDVVTPSGDTLLGASDTIAEGKLVLSHTECLPGEEPDPECVAGSSVVVTWPDVRLGFFNVTGLVESAATSTSLLPGDYAVTLTSTDPFHAPGYQPEQDQEQWYVVLTLGGSPVATTGTISDLPTDVLTLTEGVGTVSLPDGADGAVATHLLIGLDYSAFWLSPESVEPTQAVFTCI
;
A
#
# COMPACT_ATOMS: atom_id res chain seq x y z
N MET A 1 19.46 51.92 -16.18
CA MET A 1 19.20 50.65 -16.88
C MET A 1 20.51 50.13 -17.44
N ARG A 2 21.13 49.12 -16.81
CA ARG A 2 22.36 48.47 -17.30
C ARG A 2 22.05 46.99 -17.51
N SER A 3 21.90 46.61 -18.77
CA SER A 3 21.68 45.22 -19.20
C SER A 3 22.98 44.44 -19.06
N ARG A 4 22.95 43.32 -18.32
CA ARG A 4 24.06 42.38 -18.22
C ARG A 4 23.80 41.25 -19.21
N LEU A 5 24.68 41.14 -20.21
CA LEU A 5 24.70 40.07 -21.20
C LEU A 5 25.39 38.86 -20.55
N SER A 6 24.64 37.80 -20.25
CA SER A 6 25.19 36.52 -19.77
C SER A 6 25.48 35.61 -20.95
N LEU A 7 26.75 35.27 -21.13
CA LEU A 7 27.22 34.33 -22.15
C LEU A 7 27.10 32.90 -21.58
N ALA A 8 26.17 32.10 -22.09
CA ALA A 8 26.01 30.70 -21.71
C ALA A 8 26.88 29.82 -22.63
N LEU A 9 27.89 29.16 -22.05
CA LEU A 9 28.75 28.20 -22.73
C LEU A 9 28.05 26.82 -22.68
N ALA A 10 27.44 26.40 -23.79
CA ALA A 10 26.80 25.09 -23.89
C ALA A 10 27.86 24.00 -24.15
N ALA A 11 28.26 23.27 -23.10
CA ALA A 11 29.05 22.06 -23.23
C ALA A 11 28.15 20.93 -23.76
N SER A 12 28.29 20.59 -25.04
CA SER A 12 27.62 19.43 -25.63
C SER A 12 28.31 18.15 -25.14
N LEU A 13 27.73 17.52 -24.11
CA LEU A 13 28.13 16.20 -23.65
C LEU A 13 27.63 15.16 -24.67
N LEU A 14 28.53 14.59 -25.46
CA LEU A 14 28.22 13.43 -26.30
C LEU A 14 28.00 12.22 -25.37
N LEU A 15 26.75 11.87 -25.09
CA LEU A 15 26.41 10.56 -24.51
C LEU A 15 26.58 9.52 -25.62
N VAL A 16 27.66 8.72 -25.55
CA VAL A 16 27.75 7.48 -26.31
C VAL A 16 26.94 6.43 -25.56
N PRO A 17 25.87 5.87 -26.14
CA PRO A 17 25.15 4.78 -25.49
C PRO A 17 26.08 3.57 -25.40
N LEU A 18 26.48 3.23 -24.18
CA LEU A 18 27.21 2.00 -23.90
C LEU A 18 26.21 0.85 -24.08
N THR A 19 26.22 0.22 -25.25
CA THR A 19 25.52 -1.04 -25.47
C THR A 19 26.31 -2.11 -24.73
N ALA A 20 25.89 -2.43 -23.50
CA ALA A 20 26.39 -3.62 -22.83
C ALA A 20 26.07 -4.81 -23.74
N ALA A 21 27.12 -5.47 -24.24
CA ALA A 21 26.97 -6.75 -24.92
C ALA A 21 26.41 -7.74 -23.89
N GLY A 22 25.08 -7.84 -23.82
CA GLY A 22 24.39 -8.78 -22.96
C GLY A 22 24.91 -10.17 -23.29
N ALA A 23 25.38 -10.89 -22.28
CA ALA A 23 25.72 -12.29 -22.42
C ALA A 23 24.50 -13.01 -23.03
N ALA A 24 24.73 -13.88 -24.01
CA ALA A 24 23.63 -14.53 -24.74
C ALA A 24 22.81 -15.39 -23.77
N ALA A 25 21.58 -14.99 -23.49
CA ALA A 25 20.70 -15.69 -22.54
C ALA A 25 20.60 -17.20 -22.85
N VAL A 26 20.63 -18.04 -21.82
CA VAL A 26 20.32 -19.46 -21.99
C VAL A 26 18.84 -19.59 -22.35
N THR A 27 18.52 -20.49 -23.27
CA THR A 27 17.14 -20.76 -23.69
C THR A 27 16.66 -22.11 -23.15
N LEU A 28 15.36 -22.23 -22.95
CA LEU A 28 14.71 -23.45 -22.48
C LEU A 28 15.05 -24.63 -23.38
N HIS A 29 15.39 -25.75 -22.75
CA HIS A 29 15.64 -27.00 -23.45
C HIS A 29 14.40 -27.42 -24.27
N THR A 30 14.59 -27.57 -25.60
CA THR A 30 13.53 -27.68 -26.63
C THR A 30 12.41 -28.68 -26.32
N PRO A 31 12.66 -29.86 -25.74
CA PRO A 31 11.60 -30.81 -25.37
C PRO A 31 10.54 -30.30 -24.39
N HIS A 32 10.78 -29.17 -23.70
CA HIS A 32 9.80 -28.57 -22.78
C HIS A 32 8.92 -27.49 -23.45
N LEU A 33 9.21 -27.11 -24.70
CA LEU A 33 8.38 -26.16 -25.44
C LEU A 33 7.01 -26.78 -25.76
N ASN A 34 5.97 -25.96 -25.70
CA ASN A 34 4.57 -26.35 -25.88
C ASN A 34 4.07 -27.34 -24.81
N THR A 35 4.69 -27.35 -23.63
CA THR A 35 4.10 -28.04 -22.47
C THR A 35 2.82 -27.31 -22.09
N ALA A 36 1.69 -28.00 -22.17
CA ALA A 36 0.37 -27.48 -21.80
C ALA A 36 -0.08 -28.10 -20.48
N VAL A 37 -0.61 -27.26 -19.59
CA VAL A 37 -1.17 -27.66 -18.31
C VAL A 37 -2.61 -27.15 -18.24
N ASP A 38 -3.54 -28.03 -17.88
CA ASP A 38 -4.95 -27.71 -17.71
C ASP A 38 -5.29 -27.80 -16.21
N CYS A 39 -5.65 -26.67 -15.60
CA CYS A 39 -5.99 -26.54 -14.18
C CYS A 39 -7.13 -25.53 -14.03
N ASP A 40 -8.06 -25.80 -13.12
CA ASP A 40 -9.16 -24.89 -12.76
C ASP A 40 -8.69 -23.65 -11.94
N GLY A 41 -7.41 -23.60 -11.56
CA GLY A 41 -6.79 -22.55 -10.76
C GLY A 41 -5.40 -22.18 -11.27
N GLN A 42 -4.59 -21.57 -10.39
CA GLN A 42 -3.24 -21.16 -10.73
C GLN A 42 -2.33 -22.35 -11.09
N VAL A 43 -1.31 -22.10 -11.89
CA VAL A 43 -0.27 -23.11 -12.18
C VAL A 43 1.08 -22.60 -11.76
N LEU A 44 1.74 -23.35 -10.88
CA LEU A 44 3.17 -23.17 -10.58
C LEU A 44 4.00 -23.90 -11.63
N TRP A 45 4.86 -23.16 -12.32
CA TRP A 45 5.85 -23.65 -13.27
C TRP A 45 7.24 -23.54 -12.64
N HIS A 46 7.83 -24.68 -12.28
CA HIS A 46 9.14 -24.71 -11.65
C HIS A 46 10.24 -24.94 -12.69
N PHE A 47 11.11 -23.94 -12.86
CA PHE A 47 12.26 -24.02 -13.75
C PHE A 47 13.54 -24.22 -12.96
N VAL A 48 14.46 -24.97 -13.55
CA VAL A 48 15.79 -25.18 -13.01
C VAL A 48 16.81 -24.80 -14.06
N HIS A 49 17.63 -23.81 -13.76
CA HIS A 49 18.85 -23.55 -14.51
C HIS A 49 20.02 -24.25 -13.83
N ASN A 50 20.44 -25.37 -14.38
CA ASN A 50 21.54 -26.18 -13.87
C ASN A 50 22.82 -26.01 -14.70
N GLN A 51 23.95 -26.39 -14.11
CA GLN A 51 25.28 -26.34 -14.73
C GLN A 51 25.82 -24.91 -14.97
N VAL A 52 25.32 -23.92 -14.23
CA VAL A 52 25.92 -22.58 -14.17
C VAL A 52 27.41 -22.68 -13.78
N ALA A 53 28.26 -21.78 -14.28
CA ALA A 53 29.69 -21.88 -14.01
C ALA A 53 29.98 -21.79 -12.50
N PRO A 54 30.95 -22.58 -12.00
CA PRO A 54 31.36 -22.49 -10.61
C PRO A 54 31.76 -21.06 -10.21
N GLY A 55 31.28 -20.59 -9.06
CA GLY A 55 31.60 -19.26 -8.54
C GLY A 55 30.76 -18.12 -9.12
N ASN A 56 29.88 -18.39 -10.09
CA ASN A 56 28.86 -17.43 -10.49
C ASN A 56 27.79 -17.36 -9.38
N ALA A 57 27.76 -16.26 -8.65
CA ALA A 57 26.80 -15.99 -7.57
C ALA A 57 25.59 -15.16 -8.04
N THR A 58 25.54 -14.78 -9.32
CA THR A 58 24.46 -13.95 -9.85
C THR A 58 23.15 -14.74 -9.84
N ALA A 59 22.08 -14.15 -9.30
CA ALA A 59 20.76 -14.79 -9.24
C ALA A 59 20.19 -15.06 -10.65
N GLY A 60 20.35 -14.09 -11.56
CA GLY A 60 19.73 -14.12 -12.88
C GLY A 60 18.24 -13.79 -12.82
N THR A 61 17.67 -13.38 -13.94
CA THR A 61 16.22 -13.23 -14.12
C THR A 61 15.74 -14.15 -15.23
N LEU A 62 14.63 -14.85 -14.98
CA LEU A 62 13.97 -15.69 -15.95
C LEU A 62 12.85 -14.88 -16.63
N THR A 63 12.80 -14.93 -17.95
CA THR A 63 11.61 -14.54 -18.73
C THR A 63 10.98 -15.80 -19.30
N ALA A 64 9.80 -16.18 -18.83
CA ALA A 64 8.99 -17.26 -19.39
C ALA A 64 7.84 -16.66 -20.23
N THR A 65 7.52 -17.26 -21.36
CA THR A 65 6.45 -16.82 -22.26
C THR A 65 5.42 -17.91 -22.39
N PHE A 66 4.17 -17.57 -22.12
CA PHE A 66 3.02 -18.45 -22.21
C PHE A 66 2.02 -17.93 -23.27
N ASP A 67 1.14 -18.80 -23.74
CA ASP A 67 0.15 -18.46 -24.77
C ASP A 67 -0.93 -17.51 -24.24
N GLY A 68 -1.42 -17.74 -23.02
CA GLY A 68 -2.43 -16.91 -22.35
C GLY A 68 -1.84 -15.77 -21.52
N ALA A 69 -0.95 -16.10 -20.58
CA ALA A 69 -0.38 -15.14 -19.63
C ALA A 69 0.68 -14.20 -20.24
N GLY A 70 1.14 -14.46 -21.47
CA GLY A 70 2.17 -13.67 -22.12
C GLY A 70 3.54 -13.86 -21.46
N ALA A 71 4.37 -12.81 -21.46
CA ALA A 71 5.72 -12.86 -20.89
C ALA A 71 5.72 -12.51 -19.40
N VAL A 72 6.17 -13.45 -18.56
CA VAL A 72 6.35 -13.28 -17.11
C VAL A 72 7.84 -13.24 -16.80
N VAL A 73 8.26 -12.22 -16.05
CA VAL A 73 9.66 -12.04 -15.62
C VAL A 73 9.74 -12.23 -14.11
N VAL A 74 10.62 -13.13 -13.66
CA VAL A 74 10.85 -13.41 -12.24
C VAL A 74 12.34 -13.42 -11.90
N ASP A 75 12.66 -13.05 -10.67
CA ASP A 75 13.97 -13.32 -10.07
C ASP A 75 14.09 -14.79 -9.65
N ALA A 76 15.31 -15.26 -9.41
CA ALA A 76 15.51 -16.61 -8.88
C ALA A 76 14.89 -16.75 -7.48
N SER A 77 14.02 -17.76 -7.30
CA SER A 77 13.46 -18.12 -6.00
C SER A 77 14.49 -18.79 -5.08
N SER A 78 15.51 -19.43 -5.67
CA SER A 78 16.65 -19.96 -4.94
C SER A 78 17.96 -19.91 -5.75
N VAL A 79 19.04 -19.50 -5.08
CA VAL A 79 20.39 -19.40 -5.66
C VAL A 79 21.31 -20.38 -4.93
N LEU A 80 21.61 -21.50 -5.59
CA LEU A 80 22.56 -22.51 -5.10
C LEU A 80 23.82 -22.48 -5.96
N ASN A 81 24.96 -22.99 -5.48
CA ASN A 81 26.28 -22.86 -6.14
C ASN A 81 26.25 -22.94 -7.69
N ARG A 82 25.62 -23.98 -8.25
CA ARG A 82 25.54 -24.20 -9.71
C ARG A 82 24.12 -24.38 -10.25
N VAL A 83 23.13 -24.00 -9.45
CA VAL A 83 21.71 -24.19 -9.75
C VAL A 83 20.93 -22.92 -9.41
N ARG A 84 20.01 -22.53 -10.28
CA ARG A 84 18.99 -21.53 -9.99
C ARG A 84 17.62 -22.16 -10.12
N HIS A 85 16.77 -21.81 -9.18
CA HIS A 85 15.36 -22.17 -9.22
C HIS A 85 14.57 -20.91 -9.55
N TYR A 86 13.55 -21.07 -10.37
CA TYR A 86 12.60 -20.02 -10.68
C TYR A 86 11.20 -20.61 -10.56
N ASP A 87 10.35 -19.87 -9.89
CA ASP A 87 8.94 -20.20 -9.72
C ASP A 87 8.14 -19.15 -10.47
N VAL A 88 7.38 -19.60 -11.46
CA VAL A 88 6.49 -18.74 -12.24
C VAL A 88 5.07 -19.21 -12.02
N VAL A 89 4.17 -18.30 -11.65
CA VAL A 89 2.76 -18.62 -11.43
C VAL A 89 1.92 -17.99 -12.55
N THR A 90 1.09 -18.80 -13.21
CA THR A 90 0.08 -18.31 -14.16
C THR A 90 -1.32 -18.33 -13.51
N PRO A 91 -2.23 -17.39 -13.86
CA PRO A 91 -3.56 -17.32 -13.24
C PRO A 91 -4.46 -18.55 -13.49
N SER A 92 -4.22 -19.25 -14.60
CA SER A 92 -4.95 -20.45 -15.02
C SER A 92 -4.00 -21.44 -15.71
N GLY A 93 -4.54 -22.59 -16.11
CA GLY A 93 -3.89 -23.48 -17.09
C GLY A 93 -3.43 -22.71 -18.34
N ASP A 94 -2.26 -23.07 -18.86
CA ASP A 94 -1.60 -22.36 -19.96
C ASP A 94 -0.64 -23.29 -20.74
N THR A 95 -0.09 -22.79 -21.85
CA THR A 95 0.93 -23.45 -22.67
C THR A 95 2.23 -22.66 -22.66
N LEU A 96 3.31 -23.30 -22.23
CA LEU A 96 4.65 -22.71 -22.21
C LEU A 96 5.24 -22.62 -23.64
N LEU A 97 5.34 -21.42 -24.18
CA LEU A 97 5.89 -21.15 -25.51
C LEU A 97 7.41 -20.97 -25.52
N GLY A 98 8.01 -20.58 -24.40
CA GLY A 98 9.45 -20.43 -24.27
C GLY A 98 9.88 -19.94 -22.89
N ALA A 99 11.16 -20.08 -22.57
CA ALA A 99 11.76 -19.39 -21.44
C ALA A 99 13.24 -19.11 -21.70
N SER A 100 13.76 -18.03 -21.11
CA SER A 100 15.17 -17.68 -21.17
C SER A 100 15.62 -17.02 -19.87
N ASP A 101 16.86 -17.30 -19.46
CA ASP A 101 17.49 -16.64 -18.32
C ASP A 101 18.68 -15.79 -18.79
N THR A 102 18.82 -14.61 -18.18
CA THR A 102 19.96 -13.70 -18.33
C THR A 102 21.34 -14.31 -18.12
N ILE A 103 21.45 -15.47 -17.44
CA ILE A 103 22.69 -16.21 -17.29
C ILE A 103 22.95 -17.02 -18.58
N ALA A 104 24.08 -16.77 -19.24
CA ALA A 104 24.34 -17.31 -20.58
C ALA A 104 24.80 -18.77 -20.64
N GLU A 105 25.23 -19.33 -19.52
CA GLU A 105 25.91 -20.62 -19.43
C GLU A 105 25.06 -21.63 -18.67
N GLY A 106 25.09 -22.89 -19.09
CA GLY A 106 24.36 -23.96 -18.41
C GLY A 106 23.21 -24.50 -19.24
N LYS A 107 22.22 -25.07 -18.56
CA LYS A 107 21.02 -25.66 -19.16
C LYS A 107 19.79 -25.22 -18.39
N LEU A 108 18.83 -24.63 -19.08
CA LEU A 108 17.53 -24.29 -18.50
C LEU A 108 16.51 -25.39 -18.84
N VAL A 109 15.87 -25.95 -17.83
CA VAL A 109 14.83 -26.99 -17.99
C VAL A 109 13.58 -26.64 -17.20
N LEU A 110 12.42 -27.07 -17.70
CA LEU A 110 11.20 -27.15 -16.90
C LEU A 110 11.29 -28.43 -16.06
N SER A 111 11.27 -28.27 -14.74
CA SER A 111 11.41 -29.38 -13.79
C SER A 111 10.06 -30.06 -13.57
N HIS A 112 9.04 -29.31 -13.18
CA HIS A 112 7.68 -29.80 -12.99
C HIS A 112 6.67 -28.64 -13.03
N THR A 113 5.39 -29.01 -13.03
CA THR A 113 4.25 -28.10 -12.92
C THR A 113 3.31 -28.61 -11.84
N GLU A 114 2.67 -27.70 -11.12
CA GLU A 114 1.70 -28.02 -10.06
C GLU A 114 0.46 -27.14 -10.22
N CYS A 115 -0.73 -27.74 -10.22
CA CYS A 115 -1.97 -26.98 -10.09
C CYS A 115 -2.08 -26.51 -8.63
N LEU A 116 -2.06 -25.21 -8.43
CA LEU A 116 -2.39 -24.61 -7.15
C LEU A 116 -3.91 -24.40 -7.10
N PRO A 117 -4.53 -24.40 -5.90
CA PRO A 117 -5.86 -23.82 -5.78
C PRO A 117 -5.82 -22.42 -6.40
N GLY A 118 -6.90 -22.04 -7.10
CA GLY A 118 -7.05 -20.65 -7.51
C GLY A 118 -6.85 -19.76 -6.30
N GLU A 119 -6.15 -18.63 -6.48
CA GLU A 119 -6.18 -17.59 -5.47
C GLU A 119 -7.64 -17.20 -5.28
N GLU A 120 -8.18 -17.53 -4.11
CA GLU A 120 -9.50 -17.04 -3.74
C GLU A 120 -9.41 -15.51 -3.83
N PRO A 121 -10.35 -14.84 -4.52
CA PRO A 121 -10.32 -13.40 -4.59
C PRO A 121 -10.25 -12.86 -3.16
N ASP A 122 -9.34 -11.91 -2.93
CA ASP A 122 -9.25 -11.25 -1.64
C ASP A 122 -10.66 -10.79 -1.24
N PRO A 123 -11.10 -11.05 -0.01
CA PRO A 123 -12.45 -10.74 0.38
C PRO A 123 -12.64 -9.22 0.30
N GLU A 124 -13.47 -8.76 -0.63
CA GLU A 124 -13.90 -7.38 -0.69
C GLU A 124 -14.89 -7.09 0.44
N CYS A 125 -15.00 -5.81 0.81
CA CYS A 125 -16.03 -5.39 1.74
C CYS A 125 -17.43 -5.69 1.14
N VAL A 126 -18.35 -6.15 1.98
CA VAL A 126 -19.72 -6.43 1.55
C VAL A 126 -20.56 -5.17 1.69
N ALA A 127 -21.15 -4.68 0.60
CA ALA A 127 -21.98 -3.46 0.62
C ALA A 127 -23.03 -3.50 1.75
N GLY A 128 -23.07 -2.43 2.55
CA GLY A 128 -23.92 -2.30 3.74
C GLY A 128 -23.35 -2.92 5.02
N SER A 129 -22.22 -3.62 4.96
CA SER A 129 -21.49 -4.03 6.17
C SER A 129 -20.82 -2.83 6.83
N SER A 130 -20.77 -2.80 8.16
CA SER A 130 -20.16 -1.72 8.92
C SER A 130 -19.10 -2.23 9.89
N VAL A 131 -17.97 -1.52 9.95
CA VAL A 131 -16.93 -1.69 10.98
C VAL A 131 -16.94 -0.46 11.88
N VAL A 132 -16.98 -0.70 13.19
CA VAL A 132 -16.98 0.35 14.22
C VAL A 132 -15.63 0.37 14.90
N VAL A 133 -14.95 1.51 14.85
CA VAL A 133 -13.69 1.75 15.57
C VAL A 133 -13.98 2.74 16.69
N THR A 134 -13.52 2.42 17.91
CA THR A 134 -13.74 3.25 19.10
C THR A 134 -12.43 3.58 19.78
N TRP A 135 -12.33 4.79 20.31
CA TRP A 135 -11.16 5.29 21.02
C TRP A 135 -11.53 5.66 22.46
N PRO A 136 -11.68 4.68 23.37
CA PRO A 136 -12.32 4.90 24.68
C PRO A 136 -11.56 5.83 25.65
N ASP A 137 -10.33 6.22 25.35
CA ASP A 137 -9.47 6.99 26.28
C ASP A 137 -8.59 8.02 25.57
N VAL A 138 -9.00 8.54 24.42
CA VAL A 138 -8.24 9.61 23.74
C VAL A 138 -8.54 10.95 24.42
N ARG A 139 -7.99 11.09 25.62
CA ARG A 139 -7.79 12.39 26.25
C ARG A 139 -6.59 13.03 25.58
N LEU A 140 -6.86 14.00 24.71
CA LEU A 140 -5.84 14.75 24.00
C LEU A 140 -5.12 15.65 25.02
N GLY A 141 -4.11 15.08 25.68
CA GLY A 141 -3.35 15.73 26.75
C GLY A 141 -2.56 16.95 26.25
N PHE A 142 -2.26 17.85 27.19
CA PHE A 142 -1.56 19.13 27.03
C PHE A 142 -0.52 19.19 25.88
N PHE A 143 -0.72 20.18 25.03
CA PHE A 143 -0.11 20.39 23.71
C PHE A 143 1.42 20.57 23.68
N ASN A 144 2.02 20.02 22.62
CA ASN A 144 3.19 20.61 21.96
C ASN A 144 2.72 21.62 20.88
N VAL A 145 3.55 22.62 20.61
CA VAL A 145 3.33 23.91 19.90
C VAL A 145 2.70 23.83 18.48
N THR A 146 2.37 22.65 17.97
CA THR A 146 1.92 22.43 16.58
C THR A 146 0.39 22.23 16.39
N GLY A 147 -0.42 22.24 17.45
CA GLY A 147 -1.89 22.23 17.32
C GLY A 147 -2.50 20.90 16.80
N LEU A 148 -1.70 19.84 16.73
CA LEU A 148 -2.11 18.49 16.34
C LEU A 148 -1.93 17.54 17.52
N VAL A 149 -2.96 16.75 17.80
CA VAL A 149 -2.88 15.68 18.81
C VAL A 149 -3.45 14.40 18.21
N GLU A 150 -2.68 13.33 18.30
CA GLU A 150 -3.00 12.02 17.72
C GLU A 150 -3.27 11.01 18.83
N SER A 151 -4.24 10.12 18.61
CA SER A 151 -4.42 8.94 19.44
C SER A 151 -3.28 7.94 19.24
N ALA A 152 -3.18 6.95 20.13
CA ALA A 152 -2.51 5.71 19.76
C ALA A 152 -3.24 5.05 18.59
N ALA A 153 -2.50 4.33 17.74
CA ALA A 153 -3.10 3.51 16.70
C ALA A 153 -3.99 2.42 17.33
N THR A 154 -5.21 2.31 16.85
CA THR A 154 -6.15 1.23 17.21
C THR A 154 -6.20 0.24 16.06
N SER A 155 -6.08 -1.06 16.35
CA SER A 155 -6.22 -2.10 15.34
C SER A 155 -7.63 -2.09 14.74
N THR A 156 -7.74 -2.15 13.42
CA THR A 156 -8.99 -2.36 12.70
C THR A 156 -8.80 -3.45 11.65
N SER A 157 -9.88 -3.89 11.03
CA SER A 157 -9.83 -4.80 9.88
C SER A 157 -10.85 -4.31 8.87
N LEU A 158 -10.40 -3.36 8.04
CA LEU A 158 -11.16 -2.90 6.88
C LEU A 158 -10.65 -3.70 5.68
N LEU A 159 -11.56 -4.39 5.02
CA LEU A 159 -11.28 -5.12 3.79
C LEU A 159 -11.08 -4.14 2.62
N PRO A 160 -10.51 -4.60 1.49
CA PRO A 160 -10.55 -3.85 0.24
C PRO A 160 -11.95 -3.33 -0.11
N GLY A 161 -12.07 -2.05 -0.46
CA GLY A 161 -13.31 -1.46 -0.95
C GLY A 161 -13.50 0.03 -0.64
N ASP A 162 -14.68 0.53 -0.96
CA ASP A 162 -15.09 1.92 -0.71
C ASP A 162 -15.99 1.99 0.53
N TYR A 163 -15.77 2.99 1.38
CA TYR A 163 -16.49 3.15 2.64
C TYR A 163 -17.07 4.54 2.77
N ALA A 164 -18.37 4.63 3.07
CA ALA A 164 -18.96 5.83 3.67
C ALA A 164 -18.55 5.92 5.14
N VAL A 165 -18.09 7.09 5.56
CA VAL A 165 -17.53 7.30 6.90
C VAL A 165 -18.45 8.19 7.72
N THR A 166 -18.79 7.74 8.92
CA THR A 166 -19.47 8.54 9.95
C THR A 166 -18.57 8.68 11.17
N LEU A 167 -18.36 9.90 11.64
CA LEU A 167 -17.58 10.18 12.85
C LEU A 167 -18.52 10.64 13.97
N THR A 168 -18.23 10.21 15.20
CA THR A 168 -18.94 10.65 16.41
C THR A 168 -17.94 11.25 17.38
N SER A 169 -18.19 12.49 17.75
CA SER A 169 -17.45 13.21 18.76
C SER A 169 -18.26 13.46 20.02
N THR A 170 -17.59 13.48 21.16
CA THR A 170 -18.20 13.78 22.46
C THR A 170 -17.33 14.74 23.24
N ASP A 171 -17.91 15.76 23.86
CA ASP A 171 -17.25 16.56 24.89
C ASP A 171 -18.10 16.55 26.16
N PRO A 172 -17.73 15.72 27.16
CA PRO A 172 -18.46 15.65 28.42
C PRO A 172 -18.25 16.88 29.33
N PHE A 173 -17.28 17.74 29.03
CA PHE A 173 -16.99 18.97 29.77
C PHE A 173 -17.72 20.18 29.18
N HIS A 174 -18.45 19.98 28.07
CA HIS A 174 -19.29 20.97 27.41
C HIS A 174 -20.60 21.28 28.18
N ALA A 175 -20.49 21.70 29.44
CA ALA A 175 -21.64 22.18 30.19
C ALA A 175 -22.03 23.60 29.70
N PRO A 176 -23.33 23.91 29.51
CA PRO A 176 -23.77 25.24 29.13
C PRO A 176 -23.18 26.33 30.05
N GLY A 177 -22.40 27.25 29.47
CA GLY A 177 -21.77 28.37 30.18
C GLY A 177 -20.37 28.12 30.75
N TYR A 178 -19.76 26.95 30.50
CA TYR A 178 -18.39 26.66 30.94
C TYR A 178 -17.32 27.07 29.90
N GLN A 179 -17.64 26.92 28.61
CA GLN A 179 -16.74 27.28 27.50
C GLN A 179 -17.56 27.88 26.34
N PRO A 180 -17.69 29.21 26.24
CA PRO A 180 -18.53 29.84 25.22
C PRO A 180 -17.91 29.86 23.82
N GLU A 181 -16.62 29.53 23.69
CA GLU A 181 -15.87 29.55 22.43
C GLU A 181 -15.17 28.19 22.27
N GLN A 182 -15.76 27.30 21.48
CA GLN A 182 -15.11 26.07 20.99
C GLN A 182 -14.84 26.12 19.48
N ASP A 183 -15.06 27.28 18.86
CA ASP A 183 -14.80 27.51 17.46
C ASP A 183 -13.39 27.03 17.11
N GLN A 184 -13.30 26.16 16.09
CA GLN A 184 -12.06 25.65 15.45
C GLN A 184 -11.55 24.28 15.93
N GLU A 185 -12.36 23.46 16.60
CA GLU A 185 -12.02 22.06 16.88
C GLU A 185 -12.54 21.13 15.76
N GLN A 186 -11.63 20.34 15.19
CA GLN A 186 -11.97 19.31 14.20
C GLN A 186 -11.20 18.04 14.50
N TRP A 187 -11.74 16.89 14.11
CA TRP A 187 -10.96 15.66 14.07
C TRP A 187 -11.30 14.80 12.86
N TYR A 188 -10.35 13.95 12.51
CA TYR A 188 -10.43 13.01 11.39
C TYR A 188 -9.70 11.71 11.75
N VAL A 189 -9.84 10.69 10.90
CA VAL A 189 -9.12 9.42 11.06
C VAL A 189 -8.06 9.26 9.98
N VAL A 190 -6.87 8.87 10.38
CA VAL A 190 -5.82 8.34 9.50
C VAL A 190 -5.86 6.82 9.55
N LEU A 191 -6.13 6.19 8.41
CA LEU A 191 -6.12 4.74 8.26
C LEU A 191 -4.72 4.27 7.87
N THR A 192 -4.28 3.15 8.42
CA THR A 192 -2.95 2.58 8.17
C THR A 192 -3.02 1.14 7.68
N LEU A 193 -2.02 0.73 6.89
CA LEU A 193 -1.74 -0.65 6.54
C LEU A 193 -0.25 -0.93 6.81
N GLY A 194 0.06 -1.93 7.63
CA GLY A 194 1.44 -2.20 8.05
C GLY A 194 2.09 -1.01 8.77
N GLY A 195 1.29 -0.18 9.44
CA GLY A 195 1.72 1.05 10.11
C GLY A 195 1.99 2.25 9.20
N SER A 196 1.80 2.12 7.88
CA SER A 196 1.91 3.25 6.93
C SER A 196 0.54 3.84 6.61
N PRO A 197 0.38 5.17 6.54
CA PRO A 197 -0.89 5.80 6.16
C PRO A 197 -1.35 5.41 4.75
N VAL A 198 -2.59 4.97 4.60
CA VAL A 198 -3.21 4.59 3.32
C VAL A 198 -4.38 5.49 2.92
N ALA A 199 -5.09 6.07 3.89
CA ALA A 199 -6.18 6.99 3.64
C ALA A 199 -6.41 7.93 4.82
N THR A 200 -7.05 9.08 4.56
CA THR A 200 -7.48 10.04 5.56
C THR A 200 -8.94 10.38 5.31
N THR A 201 -9.76 10.37 6.35
CA THR A 201 -11.19 10.73 6.24
C THR A 201 -11.38 12.23 6.09
N GLY A 202 -12.60 12.67 5.78
CA GLY A 202 -12.99 14.05 6.06
C GLY A 202 -12.98 14.34 7.57
N THR A 203 -13.12 15.61 7.91
CA THR A 203 -13.25 16.07 9.30
C THR A 203 -14.71 16.17 9.71
N ILE A 204 -14.97 15.95 11.00
CA ILE A 204 -16.24 16.36 11.61
C ILE A 204 -16.27 17.88 11.76
N SER A 205 -17.47 18.46 11.70
CA SER A 205 -17.68 19.85 12.09
C SER A 205 -17.43 20.04 13.59
N ASP A 206 -17.26 21.30 13.98
CA ASP A 206 -17.12 21.67 15.38
C ASP A 206 -18.41 21.36 16.17
N LEU A 207 -18.26 21.05 17.46
CA LEU A 207 -19.36 20.64 18.34
C LEU A 207 -20.23 21.87 18.70
N PRO A 208 -21.52 21.90 18.36
CA PRO A 208 -22.38 23.03 18.72
C PRO A 208 -22.48 23.23 20.24
N THR A 209 -22.59 24.49 20.66
CA THR A 209 -22.50 24.86 22.09
C THR A 209 -23.64 24.34 23.00
N ASP A 210 -24.67 23.74 22.39
CA ASP A 210 -25.86 23.22 23.06
C ASP A 210 -25.97 21.69 23.01
N VAL A 211 -24.95 20.98 22.50
CA VAL A 211 -24.91 19.51 22.44
C VAL A 211 -23.59 18.96 22.99
N LEU A 212 -23.67 17.78 23.61
CA LEU A 212 -22.49 17.08 24.14
C LEU A 212 -21.89 16.09 23.13
N THR A 213 -22.65 15.75 22.09
CA THR A 213 -22.28 14.72 21.11
C THR A 213 -22.73 15.16 19.73
N LEU A 214 -21.84 15.01 18.76
CA LEU A 214 -22.10 15.27 17.34
C LEU A 214 -21.72 14.02 16.53
N THR A 215 -22.62 13.61 15.63
CA THR A 215 -22.40 12.51 14.70
C THR A 215 -22.66 12.99 13.28
N GLU A 216 -21.67 12.87 12.40
CA GLU A 216 -21.76 13.37 11.02
C GLU A 216 -21.13 12.41 10.01
N GLY A 217 -21.69 12.37 8.81
CA GLY A 217 -21.05 11.73 7.66
C GLY A 217 -19.95 12.64 7.09
N VAL A 218 -18.73 12.14 6.99
CA VAL A 218 -17.53 12.92 6.60
C VAL A 218 -16.99 12.52 5.22
N GLY A 219 -17.86 12.00 4.36
CA GLY A 219 -17.54 11.58 3.00
C GLY A 219 -17.19 10.09 2.89
N THR A 220 -16.37 9.77 1.89
CA THR A 220 -15.99 8.40 1.54
C THR A 220 -14.47 8.23 1.53
N VAL A 221 -14.01 7.01 1.80
CA VAL A 221 -12.60 6.61 1.64
C VAL A 221 -12.52 5.36 0.79
N SER A 222 -11.50 5.29 -0.08
CA SER A 222 -11.21 4.13 -0.93
C SER A 222 -9.99 3.42 -0.39
N LEU A 223 -10.12 2.13 -0.13
CA LEU A 223 -9.07 1.27 0.43
C LEU A 223 -8.82 0.10 -0.53
N PRO A 224 -7.98 0.23 -1.56
CA PRO A 224 -7.75 -0.86 -2.52
C PRO A 224 -7.14 -2.11 -1.88
N ASP A 225 -6.36 -1.94 -0.81
CA ASP A 225 -5.66 -3.02 -0.11
C ASP A 225 -6.19 -3.21 1.33
N GLY A 226 -7.29 -2.55 1.69
CA GLY A 226 -7.83 -2.52 3.05
C GLY A 226 -7.03 -1.63 4.02
N ALA A 227 -7.27 -1.80 5.33
CA ALA A 227 -6.53 -1.16 6.42
C ALA A 227 -6.52 -2.03 7.69
N ASP A 228 -5.39 -2.05 8.40
CA ASP A 228 -5.18 -2.81 9.64
C ASP A 228 -5.09 -1.93 10.91
N GLY A 229 -5.05 -0.60 10.73
CA GLY A 229 -4.99 0.35 11.83
C GLY A 229 -5.73 1.66 11.54
N ALA A 230 -6.08 2.36 12.62
CA ALA A 230 -6.74 3.65 12.57
C ALA A 230 -6.25 4.55 13.72
N VAL A 231 -5.90 5.79 13.39
CA VAL A 231 -5.47 6.83 14.33
C VAL A 231 -6.49 7.97 14.26
N ALA A 232 -7.07 8.34 15.40
CA ALA A 232 -7.88 9.55 15.48
C ALA A 232 -6.95 10.75 15.69
N THR A 233 -7.09 11.76 14.83
CA THR A 233 -6.25 12.96 14.86
C THR A 233 -7.13 14.18 15.05
N HIS A 234 -6.85 14.92 16.11
CA HIS A 234 -7.48 16.19 16.42
C HIS A 234 -6.65 17.36 15.88
N LEU A 235 -7.34 18.34 15.33
CA LEU A 235 -6.79 19.50 14.66
C LEU A 235 -7.45 20.76 15.24
N LEU A 236 -6.62 21.63 15.83
CA LEU A 236 -7.02 22.97 16.23
C LEU A 236 -6.61 23.97 15.15
N ILE A 237 -7.57 24.65 14.52
CA ILE A 237 -7.30 25.55 13.38
C ILE A 237 -7.36 27.02 13.80
N GLY A 238 -6.22 27.68 14.01
CA GLY A 238 -6.16 29.15 14.06
C GLY A 238 -6.07 29.79 15.44
N LEU A 239 -5.76 29.01 16.47
CA LEU A 239 -5.46 29.55 17.79
C LEU A 239 -4.05 30.18 17.83
N ASP A 240 -3.98 31.48 18.08
CA ASP A 240 -2.74 32.16 18.47
C ASP A 240 -2.42 31.78 19.93
N TYR A 241 -1.56 30.76 20.09
CA TYR A 241 -1.12 30.25 21.39
C TYR A 241 -0.38 31.27 22.27
N SER A 242 -0.15 32.50 21.81
CA SER A 242 0.56 33.51 22.60
C SER A 242 -0.23 34.06 23.79
N ALA A 243 -1.54 33.79 23.92
CA ALA A 243 -2.41 34.54 24.83
C ALA A 243 -3.18 33.77 25.93
N PHE A 244 -3.23 32.43 25.96
CA PHE A 244 -4.19 31.73 26.85
C PHE A 244 -3.61 30.62 27.74
N TRP A 245 -3.97 30.69 29.03
CA TRP A 245 -3.83 29.65 30.05
C TRP A 245 -5.07 28.74 30.14
N LEU A 246 -5.98 28.84 29.17
CA LEU A 246 -7.11 27.93 29.06
C LEU A 246 -6.62 26.70 28.30
N SER A 247 -6.68 25.55 28.97
CA SER A 247 -6.55 24.27 28.29
C SER A 247 -7.72 24.17 27.32
N PRO A 248 -7.52 23.95 26.01
CA PRO A 248 -8.59 23.41 25.20
C PRO A 248 -8.97 22.07 25.84
N GLU A 249 -10.13 22.02 26.48
CA GLU A 249 -10.71 20.77 26.96
C GLU A 249 -11.54 20.28 25.77
N SER A 250 -10.88 19.56 24.88
CA SER A 250 -11.29 19.40 23.49
C SER A 250 -12.26 18.24 23.28
N VAL A 251 -13.08 18.39 22.26
CA VAL A 251 -13.79 17.36 21.49
C VAL A 251 -13.03 16.01 21.49
N GLU A 252 -13.54 15.01 22.21
CA GLU A 252 -12.91 13.68 22.32
C GLU A 252 -13.38 12.77 21.17
N PRO A 253 -12.48 12.31 20.28
CA PRO A 253 -12.85 11.39 19.21
C PRO A 253 -13.33 10.09 19.85
N THR A 254 -14.62 9.78 19.68
CA THR A 254 -15.23 8.66 20.39
C THR A 254 -15.31 7.44 19.50
N GLN A 255 -15.79 7.62 18.27
CA GLN A 255 -16.13 6.52 17.38
C GLN A 255 -16.09 6.92 15.91
N ALA A 256 -15.67 5.99 15.05
CA ALA A 256 -15.83 6.05 13.61
C ALA A 256 -16.58 4.80 13.13
N VAL A 257 -17.52 4.97 12.21
CA VAL A 257 -18.25 3.90 11.55
C VAL A 257 -17.93 3.94 10.06
N PHE A 258 -17.36 2.86 9.55
CA PHE A 258 -17.04 2.66 8.15
C PHE A 258 -18.07 1.71 7.56
N THR A 259 -18.94 2.20 6.68
CA THR A 259 -19.96 1.38 6.01
C THR A 259 -19.55 1.17 4.56
N CYS A 260 -19.33 -0.08 4.17
CA CYS A 260 -18.99 -0.44 2.80
C CYS A 260 -20.13 -0.04 1.84
N ILE A 261 -19.81 0.55 0.69
CA ILE A 261 -20.78 1.04 -0.30
C ILE A 261 -20.65 0.38 -1.66
#